data_AF-A0A3R9TGR5-F1
#
_entry.id   AF-A0A3R9TGR5-F1
#
_cell.length_a   1.000
_cell.length_b   1.000
_cell.length_c   1.000
_cell.angle_alpha   90.00
_cell.angle_beta   90.00
_cell.angle_gamma   90.00
#
_symmetry.space_group_name_H-M   'P 1'
#
loop_
_entity.id
_entity.type
_entity.pdbx_description
1 polymer ?
#
loop_
_entity_poly.entity_id
_entity_poly.type
_entity_poly.pdbx_seq_one_letter_code
_entity_poly.pdbx_strand_id
1 'polypeptide(L)'
;MLVALITLTFIHFCALITPGPDFFLVSQTAVSRSRKEAMLVVAGITAGVMFWASLALMGLNIIFEKMAWLKQGLLIAGGLYLCWLGYQMLRSAFSK
;
A
#
# COMPACT_ATOMS: atom_id res chain seq x y z
N MET A 1 -25.59 0.48 11.79
CA MET A 1 -24.34 -0.01 12.42
C MET A 1 -23.91 -1.37 11.85
N LEU A 2 -24.76 -2.40 11.87
CA LEU A 2 -24.44 -3.72 11.30
C LEU A 2 -24.03 -3.68 9.82
N VAL A 3 -24.77 -2.93 8.99
CA VAL A 3 -24.44 -2.74 7.56
C VAL A 3 -23.04 -2.15 7.36
N ALA A 4 -22.64 -1.16 8.17
CA ALA A 4 -21.32 -0.55 8.07
C ALA A 4 -20.19 -1.52 8.41
N LEU A 5 -20.38 -2.35 9.44
CA LEU A 5 -19.40 -3.38 9.82
C LEU A 5 -19.24 -4.45 8.74
N ILE A 6 -20.35 -4.89 8.13
CA ILE A 6 -20.33 -5.85 7.02
C ILE A 6 -19.60 -5.27 5.81
N THR A 7 -19.91 -4.03 5.41
CA THR A 7 -19.23 -3.35 4.30
C THR A 7 -17.74 -3.19 4.55
N LEU A 8 -17.36 -2.75 5.76
CA LEU A 8 -15.96 -2.57 6.14
C LEU A 8 -15.19 -3.90 6.12
N THR A 9 -15.79 -4.95 6.66
CA THR A 9 -15.22 -6.31 6.65
C THR A 9 -15.01 -6.80 5.23
N PHE A 10 -16.01 -6.62 4.36
CA PHE A 10 -15.94 -7.04 2.96
C PHE A 10 -14.84 -6.30 2.19
N ILE A 11 -14.75 -4.97 2.32
CA ILE A 11 -13.71 -4.17 1.65
C ILE A 11 -12.32 -4.58 2.13
N HIS A 12 -12.11 -4.76 3.44
CA HIS A 12 -10.83 -5.22 3.96
C HIS A 12 -10.49 -6.64 3.49
N PHE A 13 -11.48 -7.54 3.43
CA PHE A 13 -11.26 -8.89 2.92
C PHE A 13 -10.79 -8.88 1.47
N CYS A 14 -11.46 -8.12 0.59
CA CYS A 14 -11.04 -7.95 -0.81
C CYS A 14 -9.63 -7.34 -0.90
N ALA A 15 -9.32 -6.34 -0.07
CA ALA A 15 -8.02 -5.70 -0.03
C ALA A 15 -6.91 -6.66 0.44
N LEU A 16 -7.18 -7.54 1.40
CA LEU A 16 -6.21 -8.50 1.95
C LEU A 16 -5.95 -9.69 1.03
N ILE A 17 -6.95 -10.12 0.25
CA ILE A 17 -6.78 -11.21 -0.73
C ILE A 17 -6.00 -10.76 -1.96
N THR A 18 -6.13 -9.48 -2.34
CA THR A 18 -5.47 -8.96 -3.54
C THR A 18 -3.96 -8.83 -3.26
N PRO A 19 -3.10 -9.61 -3.94
CA PRO A 19 -1.66 -9.49 -3.74
C PRO A 19 -1.21 -8.10 -4.22
N GLY A 20 -0.77 -7.28 -3.27
CA GLY A 20 -0.28 -5.93 -3.55
C GLY A 20 1.14 -5.93 -4.15
N PRO A 21 1.65 -4.74 -4.55
CA PRO A 21 3.00 -4.59 -5.09
C PRO A 21 4.08 -5.10 -4.12
N ASP A 22 3.88 -4.96 -2.81
CA ASP A 22 4.79 -5.45 -1.77
C ASP A 22 4.96 -6.97 -1.82
N PHE A 23 3.86 -7.71 -2.05
CA PHE A 23 3.91 -9.17 -2.18
C PHE A 23 4.74 -9.59 -3.39
N PHE A 24 4.53 -8.93 -4.54
CA PHE A 24 5.30 -9.18 -5.75
C PHE A 24 6.78 -8.84 -5.56
N LEU A 25 7.09 -7.70 -4.94
CA LEU A 25 8.46 -7.27 -4.68
C LEU A 25 9.20 -8.27 -3.79
N VAL A 26 8.60 -8.68 -2.68
CA VAL A 26 9.20 -9.65 -1.75
C VAL A 26 9.34 -11.02 -2.42
N SER A 27 8.31 -11.50 -3.11
CA SER A 27 8.33 -12.80 -3.80
C SER A 27 9.37 -12.83 -4.91
N GLN A 28 9.43 -11.78 -5.73
CA GLN A 28 10.44 -11.64 -6.80
C GLN A 28 11.84 -11.56 -6.21
N THR A 29 12.06 -10.80 -5.14
CA THR A 29 13.39 -10.71 -4.49
C THR A 29 13.79 -12.06 -3.89
N ALA A 30 12.86 -12.79 -3.29
CA ALA A 30 13.11 -14.12 -2.74
C ALA A 30 13.47 -15.14 -3.82
N VAL A 31 12.82 -15.08 -4.99
CA VAL A 31 13.04 -15.99 -6.13
C VAL A 31 14.29 -15.62 -6.93
N SER A 32 14.49 -14.34 -7.25
CA SER A 32 15.55 -13.88 -8.15
C SER A 32 16.89 -13.61 -7.45
N ARG A 33 16.88 -13.43 -6.12
CA ARG A 33 18.10 -13.15 -5.35
C ARG A 33 18.29 -14.13 -4.21
N SER A 34 18.06 -13.72 -2.97
CA SER A 34 18.22 -14.59 -1.80
C SER A 34 17.20 -14.28 -0.72
N ARG A 35 16.95 -15.28 0.15
CA ARG A 35 16.07 -15.10 1.32
C ARG A 35 16.54 -13.97 2.24
N LYS A 36 17.85 -13.79 2.40
CA LYS A 36 18.41 -12.73 3.25
C LYS A 36 18.06 -11.35 2.69
N GLU A 37 18.18 -11.14 1.38
CA GLU A 37 17.81 -9.88 0.74
C GLU A 37 16.30 -9.63 0.81
N ALA A 38 15.48 -10.67 0.61
CA ALA A 38 14.03 -10.55 0.79
C ALA A 38 13.65 -10.14 2.22
N MET A 39 14.35 -10.63 3.26
CA MET A 39 14.11 -10.21 4.64
C MET A 39 14.46 -8.73 4.89
N LEU A 40 15.49 -8.19 4.21
CA LEU A 40 15.80 -6.77 4.28
C LEU A 40 14.72 -5.92 3.62
N VAL A 41 14.16 -6.37 2.50
CA VAL A 41 13.00 -5.73 1.85
C VAL A 41 11.80 -5.70 2.81
N VAL A 42 11.47 -6.83 3.43
CA VAL A 42 10.39 -6.92 4.42
C VAL A 42 10.63 -5.96 5.59
N ALA A 43 11.85 -5.91 6.13
CA ALA A 43 12.19 -5.01 7.23
C ALA A 43 11.97 -3.52 6.84
N GLY A 44 12.37 -3.14 5.62
CA GLY A 44 12.13 -1.79 5.10
C GLY A 44 10.64 -1.46 4.96
N ILE A 45 9.85 -2.38 4.40
CA ILE A 45 8.39 -2.22 4.28
C ILE A 45 7.76 -2.06 5.67
N THR A 46 8.09 -2.95 6.61
CA THR A 46 7.56 -2.89 7.98
C THR A 46 7.94 -1.59 8.69
N ALA A 47 9.18 -1.11 8.55
CA ALA A 47 9.60 0.15 9.13
C ALA A 47 8.81 1.34 8.56
N GLY A 48 8.57 1.38 7.25
CA GLY A 48 7.75 2.39 6.61
C GLY A 48 6.29 2.36 7.09
N VAL A 49 5.70 1.17 7.20
CA VAL A 49 4.33 1.00 7.74
C VAL A 49 4.25 1.43 9.20
N MET A 50 5.23 1.07 10.03
CA MET A 50 5.27 1.50 11.43
C MET A 50 5.40 3.01 11.56
N PHE A 51 6.24 3.64 10.74
CA PHE A 51 6.36 5.09 10.71
C PHE A 51 5.03 5.76 10.35
N TRP A 52 4.37 5.29 9.27
CA TRP A 52 3.07 5.79 8.86
C TRP A 52 1.99 5.60 9.94
N ALA A 53 1.92 4.41 10.55
CA ALA A 53 0.96 4.12 11.62
C ALA A 53 1.20 5.01 12.85
N SER A 54 2.47 5.24 13.21
CA SER A 54 2.84 6.13 14.30
C SER A 54 2.39 7.56 14.04
N LEU A 55 2.60 8.09 12.82
CA LEU A 55 2.10 9.41 12.43
C LEU A 55 0.57 9.49 12.53
N ALA A 56 -0.14 8.46 12.05
CA ALA A 56 -1.59 8.40 12.14
C ALA A 56 -2.09 8.46 13.60
N LEU A 57 -1.43 7.73 14.51
CA LEU A 57 -1.73 7.73 15.95
C LEU A 57 -1.37 9.06 16.64
N MET A 58 -0.31 9.74 16.22
CA MET A 58 0.11 11.04 16.75
C MET A 58 -0.79 12.21 16.32
N GLY A 59 -1.89 11.93 15.60
CA GLY A 59 -2.88 12.94 15.24
C GLY A 59 -2.65 13.57 13.86
N LEU A 60 -2.03 12.85 12.92
CA LEU A 60 -1.98 13.27 11.51
C LEU A 60 -3.37 13.65 10.96
N ASN A 61 -4.44 13.02 11.48
CA ASN A 61 -5.82 13.37 11.12
C ASN A 61 -6.16 14.84 11.43
N ILE A 62 -5.66 15.41 12.53
CA ILE A 62 -5.88 16.82 12.88
C ILE A 62 -5.29 17.75 11.79
N ILE A 63 -4.14 17.38 11.24
CA ILE A 63 -3.51 18.12 10.13
C ILE A 63 -4.40 18.03 8.88
N PHE A 64 -4.92 16.85 8.57
CA PHE A 64 -5.81 16.64 7.44
C PHE A 64 -7.17 17.35 7.59
N GLU A 65 -7.69 17.51 8.80
CA GLU A 65 -8.89 18.31 9.05
C GLU A 65 -8.64 19.80 8.86
N LYS A 66 -7.52 20.33 9.35
CA LYS A 66 -7.18 21.75 9.21
C LYS A 66 -6.76 22.12 7.79
N MET A 67 -6.12 21.21 7.07
CA MET A 67 -5.63 21.40 5.71
C MET A 67 -6.13 20.28 4.80
N ALA A 68 -7.43 20.33 4.48
CA ALA A 68 -8.09 19.32 3.66
C ALA A 68 -7.41 19.08 2.30
N TRP A 69 -6.79 20.11 1.71
CA TRP A 69 -6.07 20.01 0.45
C TRP A 69 -4.85 19.07 0.53
N LEU A 70 -4.20 18.93 1.70
CA LEU A 70 -3.08 18.00 1.88
C LEU A 70 -3.55 16.55 1.78
N LYS A 71 -4.66 16.22 2.45
CA LYS A 71 -5.27 14.89 2.36
C LYS A 71 -5.67 14.58 0.93
N GLN A 72 -6.31 15.53 0.26
CA GLN A 72 -6.75 15.35 -1.11
C GLN A 72 -5.58 15.22 -2.09
N GLY A 73 -4.54 16.04 -1.94
CA GLY A 73 -3.31 15.93 -2.71
C GLY A 73 -2.63 14.58 -2.51
N LEU A 74 -2.54 14.09 -1.27
CA LEU A 74 -1.98 12.78 -0.94
C LEU A 74 -2.78 11.64 -1.59
N LEU A 75 -4.10 11.69 -1.53
CA LEU A 75 -4.98 10.68 -2.16
C LEU A 75 -4.83 10.67 -3.68
N ILE A 76 -4.80 11.85 -4.31
CA ILE A 76 -4.63 11.97 -5.77
C ILE A 76 -3.24 11.48 -6.18
N ALA A 77 -2.19 11.93 -5.50
CA ALA A 77 -0.81 11.51 -5.80
C ALA A 77 -0.63 10.00 -5.63
N GLY A 78 -1.15 9.43 -4.52
CA GLY A 78 -1.13 7.99 -4.28
C GLY A 78 -1.93 7.21 -5.33
N GLY A 79 -3.12 7.69 -5.69
CA GLY A 79 -3.94 7.09 -6.74
C GLY A 79 -3.26 7.08 -8.10
N LEU A 80 -2.68 8.21 -8.52
CA LEU A 80 -1.92 8.32 -9.77
C LEU A 80 -0.71 7.38 -9.78
N TYR A 81 0.01 7.29 -8.66
CA TYR A 81 1.14 6.36 -8.52
C TYR A 81 0.71 4.90 -8.67
N LEU A 82 -0.41 4.51 -8.06
CA LEU A 82 -0.96 3.15 -8.20
C LEU A 82 -1.43 2.87 -9.64
N CYS A 83 -2.09 3.82 -10.30
CA CYS A 83 -2.44 3.70 -11.71
C CYS A 83 -1.21 3.51 -12.60
N TRP A 84 -0.13 4.26 -12.34
CA TRP A 84 1.13 4.13 -13.05
C TRP A 84 1.82 2.77 -12.82
N LEU A 85 1.83 2.28 -11.58
CA LEU A 85 2.31 0.92 -11.26
C LEU A 85 1.48 -0.15 -11.99
N GLY A 86 0.16 -0.05 -11.94
CA GLY A 86 -0.74 -0.98 -12.65
C GLY A 86 -0.49 -0.98 -14.17
N TYR A 87 -0.30 0.21 -14.77
CA TYR A 87 0.06 0.33 -16.17
C TYR A 87 1.40 -0.34 -16.50
N GLN A 88 2.43 -0.15 -15.67
CA GLN A 88 3.72 -0.82 -15.86
C GLN A 88 3.61 -2.34 -15.77
N MET A 89 2.83 -2.87 -14.84
CA MET A 89 2.59 -4.31 -14.71
C MET A 89 1.88 -4.87 -15.95
N LEU A 90 0.85 -4.19 -16.45
CA LEU A 90 0.16 -4.58 -17.70
C LEU A 90 1.13 -4.55 -18.89
N ARG A 91 1.88 -3.45 -19.06
CA ARG A 91 2.85 -3.32 -20.15
C ARG A 91 3.91 -4.43 -20.10
N SER A 92 4.43 -4.76 -18.92
CA SER A 92 5.39 -5.86 -18.76
C SER A 92 4.78 -7.22 -19.06
N ALA A 93 3.49 -7.42 -18.78
CA ALA A 93 2.79 -8.66 -19.10
C ALA A 93 2.55 -8.83 -20.61
N PHE A 94 2.23 -7.74 -21.33
CA PHE A 94 1.96 -7.76 -22.77
C PHE A 94 3.20 -7.58 -23.66
N SER A 95 4.36 -7.21 -23.10
CA SER A 95 5.62 -7.08 -23.83
C SER A 95 6.33 -8.44 -24.08
N LYS A 96 5.60 -9.55 -24.01
CA LYS A 96 6.06 -10.90 -24.34
C LYS A 96 5.59 -11.30 -25.73
#